data_AF-A0A520DX18-F1
#
_entry.id   AF-A0A520DX18-F1
#
_cell.length_a   1.000
_cell.length_b   1.000
_cell.length_c   1.000
_cell.angle_alpha   90.00
_cell.angle_beta   90.00
_cell.angle_gamma   90.00
#
_symmetry.space_group_name_H-M   'P 1'
#
loop_
_entity.id
_entity.type
_entity.pdbx_description
1 polymer ?
#
loop_
_entity_poly.entity_id
_entity_poly.type
_entity_poly.pdbx_seq_one_letter_code
_entity_poly.pdbx_strand_id
1 'polypeptide(L)' 'MKKYIISIIACGLVITVTSCKKFLDLKPLDSYTENTFYVDEKGLQGGLVSCYDALQTDSLYGNHLLTLGEIRGDNVTDN' A
#
# COMPACT_ATOMS: atom_id res chain seq x y z
N MET A 1 -13.73 -45.38 -32.19
CA MET A 1 -13.73 -45.15 -30.72
C MET A 1 -12.39 -44.61 -30.21
N LYS A 2 -11.25 -45.32 -30.38
CA LYS A 2 -9.91 -44.86 -29.91
C LYS A 2 -9.46 -43.48 -30.46
N LYS A 3 -9.75 -43.15 -31.72
CA LYS A 3 -9.40 -41.84 -32.32
C LYS A 3 -10.12 -40.66 -31.64
N TYR A 4 -11.36 -40.85 -31.19
CA TYR A 4 -12.14 -39.82 -30.51
C TYR A 4 -11.65 -39.60 -29.07
N ILE A 5 -11.23 -40.67 -28.39
CA ILE A 5 -10.62 -40.59 -27.04
C ILE A 5 -9.32 -39.78 -27.08
N ILE A 6 -8.45 -40.03 -28.07
CA ILE A 6 -7.20 -39.28 -28.25
C ILE A 6 -7.48 -37.80 -28.54
N SER A 7 -8.51 -37.50 -29.34
CA SER A 7 -8.92 -36.12 -29.64
C SER A 7 -9.44 -35.39 -28.40
N ILE A 8 -10.18 -36.05 -27.51
CA ILE A 8 -10.71 -35.47 -26.28
C ILE A 8 -9.57 -35.16 -25.29
N ILE A 9 -8.61 -36.08 -25.15
CA ILE A 9 -7.44 -35.89 -24.29
C ILE A 9 -6.57 -34.74 -24.81
N ALA A 10 -6.36 -34.67 -26.12
CA ALA A 10 -5.61 -33.57 -26.74
C ALA A 10 -6.29 -32.21 -26.53
N CYS A 11 -7.63 -32.15 -26.63
CA CYS A 11 -8.38 -30.91 -26.40
C CYS A 11 -8.32 -30.45 -24.93
N GLY A 12 -8.40 -31.38 -23.98
CA GLY A 12 -8.27 -31.08 -22.55
C GLY A 12 -6.89 -30.53 -22.17
N LEU A 13 -5.82 -30.99 -22.83
CA LEU A 13 -4.45 -30.53 -22.58
C LEU A 13 -4.20 -29.12 -23.12
N VAL A 14 -4.93 -28.66 -24.13
CA VAL A 14 -4.82 -27.28 -24.63
C VAL A 14 -5.43 -26.28 -23.65
N ILE A 15 -6.50 -26.66 -22.94
CA ILE A 15 -7.19 -25.80 -21.97
C ILE A 15 -6.34 -25.52 -20.72
N THR A 16 -5.45 -26.46 -20.33
CA THR A 16 -4.56 -26.25 -19.18
C THR A 16 -3.38 -25.34 -19.51
N VAL A 17 -2.94 -25.28 -20.78
CA VAL A 17 -1.80 -24.46 -21.21
C VAL A 17 -2.20 -23.01 -21.49
N THR A 18 -3.47 -22.73 -21.78
CA THR A 18 -4.00 -21.36 -21.97
C THR A 18 -4.35 -20.64 -20.66
N SER A 19 -3.98 -21.19 -19.50
CA SER A 19 -4.23 -20.57 -18.20
C SER A 19 -3.63 -19.15 -18.14
N CYS A 20 -4.50 -18.15 -17.96
CA CYS A 20 -4.18 -16.73 -17.93
C CYS A 20 -3.32 -16.35 -16.71
N LYS A 21 -1.99 -16.50 -16.82
CA LYS A 21 -1.03 -16.07 -15.78
C LYS A 21 -1.18 -14.59 -15.40
N LYS A 22 -1.52 -13.74 -16.36
CA LYS A 22 -1.70 -12.28 -16.15
C LYS A 22 -2.83 -11.92 -15.18
N PHE A 23 -3.78 -12.83 -14.92
CA PHE A 23 -4.83 -12.59 -13.93
C PHE A 23 -4.29 -12.69 -12.49
N LEU A 24 -3.31 -13.57 -12.25
CA LEU A 24 -2.69 -13.73 -10.94
C LEU A 24 -1.66 -12.64 -10.63
N ASP A 25 -1.03 -12.06 -11.66
CA ASP A 25 -0.04 -10.98 -11.51
C ASP A 25 -0.67 -9.57 -11.61
N LEU A 26 -1.84 -9.38 -11.01
CA LEU A 26 -2.50 -8.07 -11.01
C LEU A 26 -1.87 -7.18 -9.95
N LYS A 27 -1.20 -6.11 -10.38
CA LYS A 27 -0.76 -5.04 -9.47
C LYS A 27 -2.00 -4.32 -8.92
N PRO A 28 -2.02 -3.95 -7.63
CA PRO A 28 -3.12 -3.16 -7.08
C PRO A 28 -3.20 -1.82 -7.82
N LEU A 29 -4.36 -1.49 -8.36
CA LEU A 29 -4.61 -0.22 -9.05
C LEU A 29 -4.78 0.94 -8.06
N ASP A 30 -5.32 0.64 -6.87
CA ASP A 30 -5.75 1.64 -5.90
C ASP A 30 -4.80 1.78 -4.70
N SER A 31 -3.72 0.99 -4.67
CA SER A 31 -2.75 1.02 -3.58
C SER A 31 -1.39 1.51 -4.09
N TYR A 32 -0.87 2.51 -3.40
CA TYR A 32 0.49 2.96 -3.62
C TYR A 32 1.47 1.91 -3.09
N THR A 33 2.36 1.44 -3.96
CA THR A 33 3.46 0.55 -3.61
C THR A 33 4.77 1.32 -3.69
N GLU A 34 5.83 0.82 -3.06
CA GLU A 34 7.15 1.46 -3.13
C GLU A 34 7.60 1.73 -4.58
N ASN A 35 7.28 0.82 -5.49
CA ASN A 35 7.62 0.92 -6.92
C ASN A 35 6.74 1.92 -7.69
N THR A 36 5.60 2.34 -7.14
CA THR A 36 4.62 3.20 -7.82
C THR A 36 4.39 4.54 -7.13
N PHE A 37 4.91 4.75 -5.91
CA PHE A 37 4.66 5.97 -5.15
C PHE A 37 5.67 7.09 -5.44
N TYR A 38 6.93 6.78 -5.69
CA TYR A 38 8.00 7.78 -5.86
C TYR A 38 8.41 8.02 -7.32
N VAL A 39 7.50 7.80 -8.26
CA VAL A 39 7.80 7.81 -9.71
C VAL A 39 7.53 9.15 -10.39
N ASP A 40 6.63 9.96 -9.84
CA ASP A 40 6.25 11.26 -10.39
C ASP A 40 6.28 12.36 -9.32
N GLU A 41 6.18 13.62 -9.79
CA GLU A 41 6.20 14.79 -8.90
C GLU A 41 5.06 14.74 -7.88
N LYS A 42 3.87 14.29 -8.28
CA LYS A 42 2.70 14.21 -7.39
C LYS A 42 2.92 13.20 -6.27
N GLY A 43 3.45 12.03 -6.57
CA GLY A 43 3.78 11.02 -5.58
C GLY A 43 4.84 11.49 -4.60
N LEU A 44 5.88 12.18 -5.09
CA LEU A 44 6.90 12.80 -4.24
C LEU A 44 6.33 13.90 -3.34
N GLN A 45 5.48 14.79 -3.87
CA GLN A 45 4.79 15.81 -3.07
C GLN A 45 3.88 15.17 -2.02
N GLY A 46 3.15 14.12 -2.37
CA GLY A 46 2.33 13.34 -1.43
C GLY A 46 3.17 12.74 -0.31
N GLY A 47 4.34 12.18 -0.64
CA GLY A 47 5.30 11.69 0.35
C GLY A 47 5.79 12.79 1.29
N LEU A 48 6.15 13.96 0.77
CA LEU A 48 6.56 15.10 1.58
C LEU A 48 5.43 15.57 2.52
N VAL A 49 4.21 15.69 2.02
CA VAL A 49 3.03 16.08 2.82
C VAL A 49 2.79 15.06 3.93
N SER A 50 2.89 13.75 3.65
CA SER A 50 2.71 12.71 4.66
C SER A 50 3.75 12.77 5.79
N CYS A 51 4.98 13.21 5.49
CA CYS A 51 6.00 13.43 6.52
C CYS A 51 5.59 14.55 7.48
N TYR A 52 5.07 15.66 6.95
CA TYR A 52 4.57 16.77 7.79
C TYR A 52 3.28 16.43 8.53
N ASP A 53 2.42 15.59 7.96
CA ASP A 53 1.22 15.07 8.62
C ASP A 53 1.59 14.23 9.85
N ALA A 54 2.56 13.33 9.71
CA ALA A 54 3.05 12.52 10.83
C ALA A 54 3.59 13.39 11.99
N LEU A 55 4.30 14.48 11.69
CA LEU A 55 4.79 15.43 12.70
C LEU A 55 3.66 16.14 13.46
N GLN A 56 2.51 16.37 12.82
CA GLN A 56 1.36 17.06 13.40
C GLN A 56 0.48 16.16 14.27
N THR A 57 0.77 14.86 14.34
CA THR A 57 0.03 13.94 15.21
C THR A 57 0.11 14.36 16.68
N ASP A 58 -0.92 14.01 17.47
CA ASP A 58 -0.97 14.29 18.91
C ASP A 58 0.23 13.73 19.66
N SER A 59 0.79 12.60 19.21
CA SER A 59 1.96 11.98 19.85
C SER A 59 3.22 12.83 19.73
N LEU A 60 3.34 13.65 18.68
CA LEU A 60 4.46 14.54 18.44
C LEU A 60 4.01 15.99 18.72
N TYR A 61 4.07 16.87 17.72
CA TYR A 61 3.89 18.30 17.89
C TYR A 61 2.41 18.73 17.94
N GLY A 62 1.46 17.80 17.79
CA GLY A 62 0.04 18.10 17.94
C GLY A 62 -0.36 18.35 19.39
N ASN A 63 0.21 17.61 20.36
CA ASN A 63 -0.14 17.77 21.77
C ASN A 63 0.88 17.18 22.75
N HIS A 64 0.95 15.85 22.85
CA HIS A 64 1.51 15.11 23.98
C HIS A 64 2.98 15.44 24.23
N LEU A 65 3.81 15.48 23.19
CA LEU A 65 5.23 15.77 23.36
C LEU A 65 5.45 17.15 24.00
N LEU A 66 4.70 18.14 23.50
CA LEU A 66 4.77 19.52 23.99
C LEU A 66 4.20 19.61 25.40
N THR A 67 2.97 19.11 25.61
CA THR A 67 2.28 19.16 26.90
C THR A 67 3.08 18.44 28.00
N LEU A 68 3.65 17.27 27.72
CA LEU A 68 4.44 16.51 28.70
C LEU A 68 5.78 17.17 29.03
N GLY A 69 6.34 17.95 28.09
CA GLY A 69 7.52 18.77 28.31
C GLY A 69 7.19 19.98 29.18
N GLU A 70 6.13 20.72 28.84
CA GLU A 70 5.76 21.97 29.49
C GLU A 70 5.12 21.78 30.87
N ILE A 71 4.33 20.72 31.10
CA ILE A 71 3.68 20.48 32.40
C ILE A 71 4.67 20.21 33.54
N ARG A 72 5.92 19.89 33.21
CA ARG A 72 7.01 19.75 34.19
C ARG A 72 7.69 21.07 34.53
N GLY A 73 7.41 22.12 33.77
CA GLY A 73 7.84 23.48 34.07
C GLY A 73 7.05 24.09 35.22
N ASP A 74 7.60 25.11 35.85
CA ASP A 74 6.96 25.92 36.89
C ASP A 74 6.03 27.00 36.33
N ASN A 75 5.85 27.01 35.01
CA ASN A 75 5.03 27.93 34.22
C ASN A 75 3.57 27.46 34.06
N VAL A 76 3.24 26.22 34.44
CA VAL A 76 1.87 25.68 34.37
C VAL A 76 1.23 25.69 35.75
N THR A 77 0.11 26.42 35.90
CA THR A 77 -0.66 26.53 37.15
C THR A 77 -2.03 25.89 37.01
N ASP A 78 -2.44 25.11 38.01
CA ASP A 78 -3.82 24.62 38.16
C ASP A 78 -4.71 25.78 38.63
N ASN A 79 -5.83 26.00 37.94
CA ASN A 79 -6.70 27.17 38.13
C ASN A 79 -8.06 26.72 38.67
#